data_AF-A0A6P1ZWU2-F1
#
_entry.id   AF-A0A6P1ZWU2-F1
#
_cell.length_a   1.000
_cell.length_b   1.000
_cell.length_c   1.000
_cell.angle_alpha   90.00
_cell.angle_beta   90.00
_cell.angle_gamma   90.00
#
_symmetry.space_group_name_H-M   'P 1'
#
loop_
_entity.id
_entity.type
_entity.pdbx_description
1 polymer ?
#
loop_
_entity_poly.entity_id
_entity_poly.type
_entity_poly.pdbx_seq_one_letter_code
_entity_poly.pdbx_strand_id
1 'polypeptide(L)'
;MQNTRLTNLVDSIASRLGEWFLNPWRRLSLLLINFFFGFFLGTAISTIAGQRGVLDIVIAGFLVVLTEVTSRIFYSSSFLAKRSLLVESLNVLKVGFIYSMFVESFKLGS
;
A
#
# COMPACT_ATOMS: atom_id res chain seq x y z
N MET A 1 19.11 -2.43 27.03
CA MET A 1 18.47 -1.25 26.41
C MET A 1 17.58 -0.63 27.48
N GLN A 2 17.74 0.66 27.78
CA GLN A 2 17.08 1.30 28.92
C GLN A 2 15.57 1.41 28.67
N ASN A 3 14.77 0.80 29.55
CA ASN A 3 13.32 0.96 29.59
C ASN A 3 12.99 2.39 30.05
N THR A 4 12.97 3.34 29.10
CA THR A 4 12.45 4.67 29.40
C THR A 4 10.92 4.60 29.46
N ARG A 5 10.28 5.47 30.24
CA ARG A 5 8.80 5.54 30.31
C ARG A 5 8.16 5.71 28.92
N LEU A 6 8.86 6.36 28.00
CA LEU A 6 8.48 6.48 26.59
C LEU A 6 8.49 5.14 25.86
N THR A 7 9.54 4.32 26.05
CA THR A 7 9.61 2.98 25.47
C THR A 7 8.45 2.10 25.94
N ASN A 8 8.14 2.11 27.24
CA ASN A 8 7.01 1.34 27.77
C ASN A 8 5.66 1.83 27.26
N LEU A 9 5.49 3.15 27.08
CA LEU A 9 4.26 3.73 26.49
C LEU A 9 4.11 3.31 25.03
N VAL A 10 5.18 3.40 24.24
CA VAL A 10 5.18 3.00 22.82
C VAL A 10 4.90 1.50 22.68
N ASP A 11 5.52 0.66 23.50
CA ASP A 11 5.27 -0.79 23.50
C ASP A 11 3.83 -1.13 23.95
N SER A 12 3.28 -0.40 24.91
CA SER A 12 1.89 -0.57 25.36
C SER A 12 0.88 -0.13 24.28
N ILE A 13 1.20 0.92 23.52
CA ILE A 13 0.38 1.38 22.39
C ILE A 13 0.48 0.37 21.24
N ALA A 14 1.68 -0.12 20.93
CA ALA A 14 1.92 -1.08 19.86
C ALA A 14 1.22 -2.43 20.14
N SER A 15 1.29 -2.94 21.37
CA SER A 15 0.60 -4.17 21.78
C SER A 15 -0.92 -4.04 21.74
N ARG A 16 -1.47 -2.92 22.25
CA ARG A 16 -2.91 -2.64 22.16
C ARG A 16 -3.39 -2.47 20.72
N LEU A 17 -2.62 -1.79 19.87
CA LEU A 17 -2.91 -1.70 18.44
C LEU A 17 -2.92 -3.09 17.80
N GLY A 18 -1.92 -3.93 18.11
CA GLY A 18 -1.85 -5.31 17.65
C GLY A 18 -3.10 -6.12 18.02
N GLU A 19 -3.51 -6.09 19.29
CA GLU A 19 -4.73 -6.77 19.75
C GLU A 19 -6.00 -6.19 19.13
N TRP A 20 -6.04 -4.87 18.93
CA TRP A 20 -7.18 -4.18 18.29
C TRP A 20 -7.36 -4.61 16.83
N PHE A 21 -6.27 -4.89 16.12
CA PHE A 21 -6.29 -5.39 14.75
C PHE A 21 -6.51 -6.90 14.61
N LEU A 22 -6.56 -7.67 15.71
CA LEU A 22 -6.96 -9.08 15.66
C LEU A 22 -8.44 -9.26 15.29
N ASN A 23 -9.27 -8.21 15.46
CA ASN A 23 -10.68 -8.29 15.08
C ASN A 23 -10.83 -8.35 13.55
N PRO A 24 -11.36 -9.45 12.98
CA PRO A 24 -11.39 -9.69 11.54
C PRO A 24 -12.12 -8.60 10.75
N TRP A 25 -13.15 -7.99 11.33
CA TRP A 25 -13.90 -6.90 10.69
C TRP A 25 -13.06 -5.63 10.54
N ARG A 26 -12.27 -5.27 11.56
CA ARG A 26 -11.42 -4.08 11.52
C ARG A 26 -10.26 -4.28 10.54
N ARG A 27 -9.69 -5.48 10.52
CA ARG A 27 -8.70 -5.87 9.50
C ARG A 27 -9.28 -5.71 8.10
N LEU A 28 -10.48 -6.24 7.84
CA LEU A 28 -11.12 -6.08 6.53
C LEU A 28 -11.36 -4.61 6.18
N SER A 29 -11.84 -3.79 7.13
CA SER A 29 -12.03 -2.35 6.91
C SER A 29 -10.73 -1.65 6.52
N LEU A 30 -9.61 -1.97 7.17
CA LEU A 30 -8.31 -1.38 6.82
C LEU A 30 -7.85 -1.80 5.44
N LEU A 31 -8.03 -3.07 5.07
CA LEU A 31 -7.70 -3.55 3.73
C LEU A 31 -8.55 -2.83 2.68
N LEU A 32 -9.86 -2.67 2.92
CA LEU A 32 -10.75 -1.91 2.03
C LEU A 32 -10.34 -0.44 1.94
N ILE A 33 -10.02 0.23 3.06
CA ILE A 33 -9.53 1.61 3.05
C ILE A 33 -8.25 1.70 2.22
N ASN A 34 -7.29 0.79 2.40
CA ASN A 34 -6.06 0.79 1.62
C ASN A 34 -6.31 0.52 0.14
N PHE A 35 -7.27 -0.35 -0.18
CA PHE A 35 -7.69 -0.62 -1.56
C PHE A 35 -8.24 0.66 -2.22
N PHE A 36 -9.23 1.30 -1.59
CA PHE A 36 -9.85 2.53 -2.11
C PHE A 36 -8.86 3.69 -2.17
N PHE A 37 -7.95 3.77 -1.20
CA PHE A 37 -6.90 4.78 -1.21
C PHE A 37 -5.91 4.56 -2.37
N GLY A 38 -5.51 3.31 -2.62
CA GLY A 38 -4.71 2.94 -3.79
C GLY A 38 -5.43 3.32 -5.09
N PHE A 39 -6.73 3.02 -5.17
CA PHE A 39 -7.56 3.37 -6.33
C PHE A 39 -7.59 4.88 -6.58
N PHE A 40 -7.82 5.68 -5.53
CA PHE A 40 -7.82 7.14 -5.59
C PHE A 40 -6.46 7.69 -6.06
N LEU A 41 -5.35 7.17 -5.51
CA LEU A 41 -4.01 7.57 -5.92
C LEU A 41 -3.78 7.31 -7.41
N GLY A 42 -4.23 6.16 -7.92
CA GLY A 42 -4.16 5.84 -9.35
C GLY A 42 -4.87 6.89 -10.20
N THR A 43 -6.12 7.21 -9.86
CA THR A 43 -6.89 8.20 -10.62
C THR A 43 -6.29 9.60 -10.54
N ALA A 44 -5.83 10.02 -9.36
CA ALA A 44 -5.19 11.31 -9.16
C ALA A 44 -3.89 11.44 -9.97
N ILE A 45 -3.03 10.42 -9.92
CA ILE A 45 -1.77 10.40 -10.69
C ILE A 45 -2.08 10.39 -12.20
N SER A 46 -3.04 9.58 -12.66
CA SER A 46 -3.46 9.56 -14.08
C SER A 46 -3.90 10.94 -14.55
N THR A 47 -4.70 11.64 -13.75
CA THR A 47 -5.22 12.97 -14.08
C THR A 47 -4.08 14.00 -14.18
N ILE A 48 -3.12 13.96 -13.25
CA ILE A 48 -1.95 14.85 -13.24
C ILE A 48 -1.02 14.54 -14.43
N ALA A 49 -0.83 13.25 -14.74
CA ALA A 49 0.01 12.78 -15.83
C ALA A 49 -0.55 13.18 -17.20
N GLY A 50 -1.83 12.85 -17.42
CA GLY A 50 -2.54 13.08 -18.67
C GLY A 50 -2.69 14.56 -19.01
N GLN A 51 -2.61 15.46 -18.01
CA GLN A 51 -2.68 16.90 -18.24
C GLN A 51 -1.50 17.46 -19.05
N ARG A 52 -0.33 16.80 -19.04
CA ARG A 52 0.86 17.27 -19.78
C ARG A 52 1.36 16.29 -20.84
N GLY A 53 0.96 15.02 -20.84
CA GLY A 53 1.36 14.01 -21.85
C GLY A 53 2.85 13.65 -21.91
N VAL A 54 3.71 14.37 -21.18
CA VAL A 54 5.18 14.20 -21.15
C VAL A 54 5.62 13.28 -19.99
N LEU A 55 4.77 13.12 -18.97
CA LEU A 55 5.12 12.41 -17.74
C LEU A 55 4.87 10.89 -17.78
N ASP A 56 4.24 10.38 -18.84
CA ASP A 56 3.80 8.97 -18.92
C ASP A 56 4.96 7.98 -18.80
N ILE A 57 6.10 8.26 -19.44
CA ILE A 57 7.30 7.40 -19.38
C ILE A 57 7.95 7.42 -17.98
N VAL A 58 7.99 8.59 -17.35
CA VAL A 58 8.59 8.75 -16.00
C VAL A 58 7.73 8.06 -14.96
N ILE A 59 6.40 8.17 -15.09
CA ILE A 59 5.45 7.53 -14.18
C ILE A 59 5.45 6.02 -14.39
N ALA A 60 5.49 5.54 -15.64
CA ALA A 60 5.65 4.12 -15.93
C ALA A 60 6.94 3.55 -15.30
N GLY A 61 8.07 4.25 -15.43
CA GLY A 61 9.33 3.86 -14.80
C GLY A 61 9.25 3.83 -13.27
N PHE A 62 8.64 4.85 -12.66
CA PHE A 62 8.42 4.90 -11.21
C PHE A 62 7.54 3.73 -10.72
N LEU A 63 6.49 3.39 -11.48
CA LEU A 63 5.63 2.26 -11.16
C LEU A 63 6.33 0.92 -11.27
N VAL A 64 7.18 0.72 -12.28
CA VAL A 64 8.00 -0.48 -12.39
C VAL A 64 8.94 -0.59 -11.19
N VAL A 65 9.59 0.50 -10.78
CA VAL A 65 10.44 0.50 -9.58
C VAL A 65 9.62 0.22 -8.32
N LEU A 66 8.45 0.83 -8.14
CA LEU A 66 7.59 0.58 -6.97
C LEU A 66 7.10 -0.87 -6.92
N THR A 67 6.69 -1.41 -8.07
CA THR A 67 6.20 -2.79 -8.18
C THR A 67 7.31 -3.79 -7.92
N GLU A 68 8.52 -3.54 -8.43
CA GLU A 68 9.73 -4.34 -8.22
C GLU A 68 10.26 -4.25 -6.79
N VAL A 69 10.30 -3.06 -6.19
CA VAL A 69 10.65 -2.89 -4.77
C VAL A 69 9.66 -3.64 -3.89
N THR A 70 8.37 -3.55 -4.20
CA THR A 70 7.35 -4.33 -3.49
C THR A 70 7.60 -5.83 -3.66
N SER A 71 7.80 -6.30 -4.89
CA SER A 71 8.07 -7.72 -5.18
C SER A 71 9.34 -8.22 -4.49
N ARG A 72 10.41 -7.41 -4.46
CA ARG A 72 11.64 -7.70 -3.73
C ARG A 72 11.38 -7.79 -2.23
N ILE A 73 10.61 -6.87 -1.65
CA ILE A 73 10.21 -6.95 -0.23
C ILE A 73 9.40 -8.23 0.05
N PHE A 74 8.56 -8.66 -0.89
CA PHE A 74 7.79 -9.91 -0.77
C PHE A 74 8.65 -11.17 -0.90
N TYR A 75 9.65 -11.19 -1.78
CA TYR A 75 10.43 -12.39 -2.11
C TYR A 75 11.79 -12.50 -1.40
N SER A 76 12.40 -11.41 -0.89
CA SER A 76 13.79 -11.45 -0.43
C SER A 76 14.03 -11.89 1.02
N SER A 77 13.00 -12.26 1.79
CA SER A 77 13.24 -12.76 3.15
C SER A 77 12.13 -13.68 3.61
N SER A 78 12.48 -14.58 4.52
CA SER A 78 11.70 -15.49 5.36
C SER A 78 10.50 -14.88 6.14
N PHE A 79 9.91 -13.79 5.64
CA PHE A 79 8.83 -13.00 6.23
C PHE A 79 7.44 -13.62 6.01
N LEU A 80 7.33 -14.67 5.20
CA LEU A 80 6.12 -15.50 5.04
C LEU A 80 5.60 -16.06 6.38
N ALA A 81 6.44 -16.18 7.40
CA ALA A 81 6.05 -16.67 8.73
C ALA A 81 5.38 -15.60 9.62
N LYS A 82 5.54 -14.30 9.34
CA LYS A 82 4.86 -13.22 10.08
C LYS A 82 3.89 -12.52 9.15
N ARG A 83 2.61 -12.93 9.19
CA ARG A 83 1.45 -12.21 8.63
C ARG A 83 1.34 -10.80 9.25
N SER A 84 2.24 -9.90 8.90
CA SER A 84 2.17 -8.51 9.33
C SER A 84 1.06 -7.83 8.54
N LEU A 85 0.07 -7.30 9.26
CA LEU A 85 -1.04 -6.53 8.71
C LEU A 85 -0.55 -5.37 7.83
N LEU A 86 0.60 -4.79 8.15
CA LEU A 86 1.19 -3.71 7.34
C LEU A 86 1.58 -4.19 5.94
N VAL A 87 2.13 -5.41 5.82
CA VAL A 87 2.53 -5.96 4.52
C VAL A 87 1.31 -6.31 3.68
N GLU A 88 0.28 -6.87 4.31
CA GLU A 88 -0.98 -7.14 3.64
C GLU A 88 -1.67 -5.86 3.16
N SER A 89 -1.73 -4.83 4.01
CA SER A 89 -2.25 -3.51 3.67
C SER A 89 -1.48 -2.90 2.48
N LEU A 90 -0.14 -2.93 2.49
CA LEU A 90 0.66 -2.43 1.36
C LEU A 90 0.36 -3.17 0.06
N ASN A 91 0.13 -4.50 0.13
CA ASN A 91 -0.24 -5.28 -1.04
C ASN A 91 -1.61 -4.86 -1.59
N VAL A 92 -2.60 -4.74 -0.72
CA VAL A 92 -3.96 -4.37 -1.14
C VAL A 92 -4.01 -2.94 -1.71
N LEU A 93 -3.19 -2.03 -1.18
CA LEU A 93 -3.01 -0.70 -1.76
C LEU A 93 -2.40 -0.77 -3.16
N LYS A 94 -1.34 -1.58 -3.34
CA LYS A 94 -0.72 -1.82 -4.66
C LYS A 94 -1.75 -2.36 -5.66
N VAL A 95 -2.58 -3.32 -5.25
CA VAL A 95 -3.64 -3.88 -6.11
C VAL A 95 -4.66 -2.82 -6.50
N GLY A 96 -5.17 -2.03 -5.55
CA GLY A 96 -6.13 -0.95 -5.83
C GLY A 96 -5.56 0.10 -6.78
N PHE A 97 -4.27 0.43 -6.61
CA PHE A 97 -3.55 1.35 -7.48
C PHE A 97 -3.44 0.85 -8.93
N ILE A 98 -2.97 -0.39 -9.12
CA ILE A 98 -2.83 -1.01 -10.44
C ILE A 98 -4.19 -1.10 -11.14
N TYR A 99 -5.24 -1.51 -10.40
CA TYR A 99 -6.58 -1.61 -10.95
C TYR A 99 -7.10 -0.27 -11.50
N SER A 100 -6.90 0.82 -10.76
CA SER A 100 -7.29 2.16 -11.20
C SER A 100 -6.56 2.59 -12.48
N MET A 101 -5.25 2.35 -12.55
CA MET A 101 -4.44 2.63 -13.75
C MET A 101 -4.96 1.88 -14.99
N PHE A 102 -5.32 0.61 -14.85
CA PHE A 102 -5.91 -0.16 -15.95
C PHE A 102 -7.25 0.44 -16.40
N VAL A 103 -8.13 0.77 -15.45
CA VAL A 103 -9.43 1.37 -15.76
C VAL A 103 -9.26 2.70 -16.51
N GLU A 104 -8.35 3.57 -16.07
CA GLU A 104 -8.02 4.83 -16.76
C GLU A 104 -7.47 4.59 -18.17
N SER A 105 -6.59 3.59 -18.36
CA SER A 105 -6.09 3.24 -19.70
C SER A 105 -7.20 2.78 -20.65
N PHE A 106 -8.18 2.01 -20.15
CA PHE A 106 -9.34 1.60 -20.95
C PHE A 106 -10.21 2.79 -21.36
N LYS A 107 -10.38 3.80 -20.50
CA LYS A 107 -11.14 5.01 -20.83
C LYS A 107 -10.51 5.84 -21.94
N LEU A 108 -9.18 5.83 -22.04
CA LEU A 108 -8.44 6.60 -23.06
C LEU A 108 -8.26 5.83 -24.38
N GLY A 109 -8.42 4.50 -24.35
CA GLY A 109 -8.28 3.61 -25.52
C GLY A 109 -9.55 3.36 -26.33
N SER A 110 -10.71 3.92 -25.93
CA SER A 110 -11.99 3.86 -26.66
C SER A 110 -12.33 5.21 -27.28
#